data_AF-A0A031LFU1-F1
#
_entry.id   AF-A0A031LFU1-F1
#
_cell.length_a   1.000
_cell.length_b   1.000
_cell.length_c   1.000
_cell.angle_alpha   90.00
_cell.angle_beta   90.00
_cell.angle_gamma   90.00
#
_symmetry.space_group_name_H-M   'P 1'
#
loop_
_entity.id
_entity.type
_entity.pdbx_description
1 polymer ?
#
loop_
_entity_poly.entity_id
_entity_poly.type
_entity_poly.pdbx_seq_one_letter_code
_entity_poly.pdbx_strand_id
1 'polypeptide(L)'
;MVDFIHNNKALYGIEAICRILPIAASTYYRTLDLADNPEHRAKRDLHDLHHAEQIKRIWKESSGRYGVRKVWQQLKREGYVIARCTVARLMQKLGIQGVWRGKNKQTTRNRDDQKRADDLVKRNFNADHPNQLWVGD
;
A
#
# COMPACT_ATOMS: atom_id res chain seq x y z
N MET A 1 12.27 -3.41 -14.31
CA MET A 1 12.07 -4.01 -15.65
C MET A 1 12.68 -3.11 -16.71
N VAL A 2 12.28 -1.84 -16.78
CA VAL A 2 12.96 -0.81 -17.59
C VAL A 2 14.44 -0.66 -17.21
N ASP A 3 14.77 -0.72 -15.91
CA ASP A 3 16.17 -0.65 -15.44
C ASP A 3 17.03 -1.78 -16.00
N PHE A 4 16.46 -2.99 -16.14
CA PHE A 4 17.16 -4.13 -16.72
C PHE A 4 17.45 -3.90 -18.21
N ILE A 5 16.48 -3.39 -18.96
CA ILE A 5 16.66 -3.01 -20.37
C ILE A 5 17.74 -1.92 -20.47
N HIS A 6 17.67 -0.90 -19.62
CA HIS A 6 18.61 0.22 -19.63
C HIS A 6 20.05 -0.21 -19.34
N ASN A 7 20.24 -1.12 -18.37
CA ASN A 7 21.56 -1.61 -17.97
C ASN A 7 22.19 -2.55 -19.01
N ASN A 8 21.38 -3.24 -19.81
CA ASN A 8 21.84 -4.24 -20.77
C ASN A 8 21.74 -3.78 -22.23
N LYS A 9 21.26 -2.55 -22.49
CA LYS A 9 21.04 -2.01 -23.84
C LYS A 9 22.27 -2.04 -24.73
N ALA A 10 23.46 -1.85 -24.15
CA ALA A 10 24.73 -1.82 -24.88
C ALA A 10 25.20 -3.22 -25.33
N LEU A 11 24.78 -4.28 -24.63
CA LEU A 11 25.23 -5.65 -24.89
C LEU A 11 24.33 -6.37 -25.90
N TYR A 12 23.01 -6.16 -25.81
CA TYR A 12 22.04 -6.96 -26.57
C TYR A 12 21.13 -6.15 -27.49
N GLY A 13 21.11 -4.82 -27.36
CA GLY A 13 20.16 -3.96 -28.07
C GLY A 13 18.74 -4.02 -27.48
N ILE A 14 18.05 -2.88 -27.53
CA ILE A 14 16.76 -2.70 -26.85
C ILE A 14 15.67 -3.62 -27.43
N GLU A 15 15.58 -3.73 -28.76
CA GLU A 15 14.55 -4.53 -29.42
C GLU A 15 14.66 -6.02 -29.10
N ALA A 16 15.89 -6.56 -29.00
CA ALA A 16 16.11 -7.95 -28.67
C ALA A 16 15.68 -8.27 -27.23
N ILE A 17 16.03 -7.40 -26.27
CA ILE A 17 15.62 -7.55 -24.88
C ILE A 17 14.09 -7.43 -24.75
N CYS A 18 13.48 -6.44 -25.41
CA CYS A 18 12.04 -6.22 -25.42
C CYS A 18 11.26 -7.42 -26.01
N ARG A 19 11.79 -8.07 -27.04
CA ARG A 19 11.22 -9.29 -27.64
C ARG A 19 11.21 -10.47 -26.66
N ILE A 20 12.26 -10.61 -25.84
CA ILE A 20 12.38 -11.70 -24.87
C ILE A 20 11.55 -11.44 -23.60
N LEU A 21 11.40 -10.17 -23.18
CA LEU A 21 10.65 -9.77 -21.98
C LEU A 21 9.14 -9.53 -22.22
N PRO A 22 8.57 -10.06 -23.31
CA PRO A 22 7.42 -9.52 -24.06
C PRO A 22 6.93 -8.10 -23.71
N ILE A 23 7.78 -7.08 -23.90
CA ILE A 23 7.41 -5.66 -23.72
C ILE A 23 7.55 -4.94 -25.05
N ALA A 24 6.64 -4.03 -25.39
CA ALA A 24 6.80 -3.17 -26.56
C ALA A 24 7.95 -2.17 -26.36
N ALA A 25 8.79 -1.98 -27.38
CA ALA A 25 9.89 -1.00 -27.32
C ALA A 25 9.40 0.44 -27.07
N SER A 26 8.19 0.77 -27.56
CA SER A 26 7.52 2.05 -27.28
C SER A 26 7.31 2.29 -25.79
N THR A 27 7.03 1.25 -25.00
CA THR A 27 6.89 1.35 -23.54
C THR A 27 8.21 1.76 -22.88
N TYR A 28 9.34 1.23 -23.35
CA TYR A 28 10.67 1.62 -22.85
C TYR A 28 10.95 3.10 -23.13
N TYR A 29 10.77 3.56 -24.37
CA TYR A 29 11.00 4.97 -24.71
C TYR A 29 9.99 5.90 -24.03
N ARG A 30 8.73 5.48 -23.86
CA ARG A 30 7.73 6.21 -23.07
C ARG A 30 8.18 6.38 -21.62
N THR A 31 8.75 5.35 -21.01
CA THR A 31 9.25 5.45 -19.63
C THR A 31 10.48 6.35 -19.50
N LEU A 32 11.34 6.41 -20.52
CA LEU A 32 12.45 7.37 -20.56
C LEU A 32 11.94 8.80 -20.72
N ASP A 33 11.02 9.03 -21.67
CA ASP A 33 10.40 10.33 -21.89
C ASP A 33 9.73 10.89 -20.63
N LEU A 34 8.99 10.05 -19.89
CA LEU A 34 8.40 10.44 -18.61
C LEU A 34 9.43 10.67 -17.49
N ALA A 35 10.63 10.11 -17.60
CA ALA A 35 11.71 10.33 -16.64
C ALA A 35 12.43 11.67 -16.91
N ASP A 36 12.74 11.93 -18.18
CA ASP A 36 13.48 13.10 -18.63
C ASP A 36 12.61 14.36 -18.70
N ASN A 37 11.33 14.22 -19.07
CA ASN A 37 10.35 15.30 -19.22
C ASN A 37 9.19 15.11 -18.21
N PRO A 38 9.33 15.61 -16.96
CA PRO A 38 8.29 15.50 -15.94
C PRO A 38 6.93 16.06 -16.37
N GLU A 39 6.91 17.06 -17.26
CA GLU A 39 5.71 17.70 -17.81
C GLU A 39 4.83 16.76 -18.65
N HIS A 40 5.40 15.69 -19.21
CA HIS A 40 4.66 14.68 -19.95
C HIS A 40 3.90 13.69 -19.05
N ARG A 41 4.16 13.73 -17.74
CA ARG A 41 3.44 12.91 -16.75
C ARG A 41 1.99 13.36 -16.62
N ALA A 42 1.15 12.44 -16.17
CA ALA A 42 -0.22 12.78 -15.84
C ALA A 42 -0.24 13.90 -14.78
N LYS A 43 -1.15 14.87 -14.91
CA LYS A 43 -1.34 15.95 -13.92
C LYS A 43 -1.45 15.40 -12.49
N ARG A 44 -2.12 14.27 -12.32
CA ARG A 44 -2.25 13.56 -11.04
C ARG A 44 -0.90 13.17 -10.44
N ASP A 45 0.05 12.69 -11.24
CA ASP A 45 1.36 12.28 -10.75
C ASP A 45 2.18 13.49 -10.30
N LEU A 46 2.08 14.61 -11.02
CA LEU A 46 2.70 15.87 -10.62
C LEU A 46 2.13 16.38 -9.28
N HIS A 47 0.80 16.36 -9.12
CA HIS A 47 0.17 16.69 -7.84
C HIS A 47 0.58 15.75 -6.71
N ASP A 48 0.62 14.44 -6.98
CA ASP A 48 1.04 13.43 -6.01
C ASP A 48 2.49 13.64 -5.55
N LEU A 49 3.40 14.00 -6.46
CA LEU A 49 4.80 14.33 -6.13
C LEU A 49 4.87 15.53 -5.19
N HIS A 50 4.19 16.63 -5.55
CA HIS A 50 4.14 17.82 -4.72
C HIS A 50 3.56 17.53 -3.32
N HIS A 51 2.44 16.79 -3.26
CA HIS A 51 1.84 16.40 -1.97
C HIS A 51 2.73 15.45 -1.17
N ALA A 52 3.46 14.54 -1.82
CA ALA A 52 4.37 13.63 -1.16
C ALA A 52 5.53 14.37 -0.47
N GLU A 53 6.05 15.44 -1.08
CA GLU A 53 7.07 16.30 -0.49
C GLU A 53 6.56 16.99 0.78
N GLN A 54 5.37 17.58 0.73
CA GLN A 54 4.75 18.26 1.89
C GLN A 54 4.44 17.28 3.02
N ILE A 55 3.92 16.09 2.69
CA ILE A 55 3.69 14.99 3.64
C ILE A 55 5.01 14.61 4.34
N LYS A 56 6.10 14.44 3.58
CA LYS A 56 7.41 14.09 4.11
C LYS A 56 7.99 15.21 4.98
N ARG A 57 7.78 16.48 4.62
CA ARG A 57 8.17 17.65 5.41
C ARG A 57 7.50 17.62 6.79
N ILE A 58 6.17 17.57 6.82
CA ILE A 58 5.38 17.54 8.06
C ILE A 58 5.75 16.34 8.93
N TRP A 59 5.95 15.17 8.31
CA TRP A 59 6.38 13.97 9.04
C TRP A 59 7.75 14.17 9.69
N LYS A 60 8.74 14.73 8.98
CA LYS A 60 10.07 15.04 9.52
C LYS A 60 10.01 16.09 10.64
N GLU A 61 9.26 17.17 10.45
CA GLU A 61 9.06 18.21 11.48
C GLU A 61 8.45 17.63 12.75
N SER A 62 7.55 16.65 12.61
CA SER A 62 6.98 15.92 13.75
C SER A 62 7.94 14.89 14.39
N SER A 63 9.18 14.79 13.91
CA SER A 63 10.15 13.72 14.25
C SER A 63 9.57 12.31 14.08
N GLY A 64 8.77 12.12 13.04
CA GLY A 64 8.10 10.85 12.73
C GLY A 64 6.89 10.49 13.62
N ARG A 65 6.47 11.39 14.52
CA ARG A 65 5.33 11.12 15.43
C ARG A 65 3.98 11.16 14.72
N TYR A 66 3.85 11.92 13.64
CA TYR A 66 2.56 12.12 12.98
C TYR A 66 2.23 10.99 12.00
N GLY A 67 1.11 10.32 12.23
CA GLY A 67 0.51 9.38 11.26
C GLY A 67 -0.48 10.08 10.34
N VAL A 68 -1.10 9.30 9.44
CA VAL A 68 -2.04 9.76 8.39
C VAL A 68 -2.99 10.85 8.86
N ARG A 69 -3.69 10.64 9.98
CA ARG A 69 -4.70 11.59 10.48
C ARG A 69 -4.10 12.93 10.88
N LYS A 70 -2.94 12.94 11.55
CA LYS A 70 -2.29 14.17 12.02
C LYS A 70 -1.64 14.94 10.86
N VAL A 71 -1.00 14.21 9.93
CA VAL A 71 -0.46 14.82 8.71
C VAL A 71 -1.58 15.45 7.87
N TRP A 72 -2.69 14.74 7.69
CA TRP A 72 -3.85 15.27 6.97
C TRP A 72 -4.45 16.53 7.62
N GLN A 73 -4.57 16.54 8.95
CA GLN A 73 -5.04 17.74 9.66
C GLN A 73 -4.07 18.91 9.53
N GLN A 74 -2.77 18.66 9.55
CA GLN A 74 -1.76 19.70 9.37
C GLN A 74 -1.79 20.27 7.94
N LEU A 75 -1.87 19.42 6.92
CA LEU A 75 -2.05 19.86 5.53
C LEU A 75 -3.31 20.71 5.36
N LYS A 76 -4.42 20.31 5.99
CA LYS A 76 -5.67 21.10 5.95
C LYS A 76 -5.51 22.47 6.60
N ARG A 77 -4.75 22.57 7.70
CA ARG A 77 -4.45 23.85 8.37
C ARG A 77 -3.59 24.77 7.52
N GLU A 78 -2.72 24.21 6.70
CA GLU A 78 -1.86 24.93 5.76
C GLU A 78 -2.58 25.27 4.43
N GLY A 79 -3.89 24.96 4.31
CA GLY A 79 -4.71 25.33 3.14
C GLY A 79 -4.77 24.29 2.02
N TYR A 80 -4.19 23.10 2.20
CA TYR A 80 -4.24 22.06 1.16
C TYR A 80 -5.62 21.38 1.10
N VAL A 81 -6.18 21.30 -0.11
CA VAL A 81 -7.41 20.54 -0.40
C VAL A 81 -7.04 19.11 -0.80
N ILE A 82 -6.82 18.25 0.18
CA ILE A 82 -6.44 16.84 -0.04
C ILE A 82 -7.30 15.88 0.76
N ALA A 83 -7.71 14.77 0.10
CA ALA A 83 -8.45 13.71 0.75
C ALA A 83 -7.55 12.89 1.69
N ARG A 84 -8.10 12.45 2.84
CA ARG A 84 -7.40 11.60 3.81
C ARG A 84 -6.84 10.31 3.18
N CYS A 85 -7.59 9.70 2.27
CA CYS A 85 -7.17 8.49 1.56
C CYS A 85 -5.95 8.72 0.66
N THR A 86 -5.83 9.90 0.05
CA THR A 86 -4.65 10.30 -0.72
C THR A 86 -3.42 10.40 0.17
N VAL A 87 -3.54 11.04 1.34
CA VAL A 87 -2.46 11.10 2.33
C VAL A 87 -2.04 9.70 2.76
N ALA A 88 -2.99 8.81 3.08
CA ALA A 88 -2.71 7.44 3.46
C ALA A 88 -1.91 6.68 2.38
N ARG A 89 -2.39 6.76 1.14
CA ARG A 89 -1.75 6.14 -0.03
C ARG A 89 -0.33 6.68 -0.26
N LEU A 90 -0.13 7.99 -0.17
CA LEU A 90 1.18 8.61 -0.37
C LEU A 90 2.15 8.29 0.77
N MET A 91 1.70 8.27 2.02
CA MET A 91 2.51 7.82 3.16
C MET A 91 2.97 6.37 2.98
N GLN A 92 2.08 5.47 2.50
CA GLN A 92 2.43 4.09 2.19
C GLN A 92 3.46 4.00 1.05
N LYS A 93 3.26 4.74 -0.05
CA LYS A 93 4.24 4.80 -1.17
C LYS A 93 5.62 5.29 -0.72
N LEU A 94 5.67 6.23 0.24
CA LEU A 94 6.90 6.77 0.80
C LEU A 94 7.53 5.86 1.88
N GLY A 95 6.85 4.80 2.30
CA GLY A 95 7.30 3.92 3.38
C GLY A 95 7.35 4.58 4.76
N ILE A 96 6.58 5.67 4.97
CA ILE A 96 6.56 6.41 6.23
C ILE A 96 5.29 6.11 7.02
N GLN A 97 5.43 6.03 8.34
CA GLN A 97 4.32 5.84 9.27
C GLN A 97 4.52 6.70 10.50
N GLY A 98 3.41 7.06 11.15
CA GLY A 98 3.47 7.73 12.44
C GLY A 98 3.78 6.76 13.57
N VAL A 99 4.32 7.27 14.66
CA VAL A 99 4.48 6.48 15.89
C VAL A 99 3.12 5.98 16.37
N TRP A 100 3.01 4.67 16.48
CA TRP A 100 1.89 3.99 17.12
C TRP A 100 2.30 3.59 18.54
N ARG A 101 1.61 4.14 19.55
CA ARG A 101 1.83 3.76 20.96
C ARG A 101 0.83 2.68 21.34
N GLY A 102 1.31 1.44 21.41
CA GLY A 102 0.54 0.28 21.88
C GLY A 102 1.10 -1.02 21.30
N LYS A 103 1.01 -2.12 22.06
CA LYS A 103 0.94 -3.45 21.44
C LYS A 103 -0.49 -3.67 20.97
N ASN A 104 -0.70 -4.52 19.96
CA ASN A 104 -2.03 -5.07 19.72
C ASN A 104 -2.53 -5.61 21.07
N LYS A 105 -3.65 -5.09 21.54
CA LYS A 105 -4.27 -5.58 22.76
C LYS A 105 -4.72 -7.00 22.43
N GLN A 106 -3.90 -7.97 22.79
CA GLN A 106 -4.29 -9.38 22.72
C GLN A 106 -5.25 -9.59 23.88
N THR A 107 -6.53 -9.28 23.65
CA THR A 107 -7.59 -9.38 24.67
C THR A 107 -7.76 -10.81 25.15
N THR A 108 -7.42 -11.77 24.28
CA THR A 108 -7.57 -13.20 24.52
C THR A 108 -6.26 -13.90 24.17
N ARG A 109 -5.58 -14.43 25.18
CA ARG A 109 -4.57 -15.48 25.00
C ARG A 109 -5.28 -16.80 25.24
N ASN A 110 -5.27 -17.70 24.25
CA ASN A 110 -5.76 -19.06 24.45
C ASN A 110 -4.94 -19.68 25.59
N ARG A 111 -5.64 -20.09 26.64
CA ARG A 111 -5.07 -20.86 27.75
C ARG A 111 -5.34 -22.32 27.42
N ASP A 112 -4.28 -23.13 27.28
CA ASP A 112 -4.43 -24.54 26.91
C ASP A 112 -5.12 -25.38 28.00
N ASP A 113 -5.21 -24.87 29.22
CA ASP A 113 -5.87 -25.51 30.36
C ASP A 113 -7.37 -25.16 30.49
N GLN A 114 -7.94 -24.34 29.58
CA GLN A 114 -9.38 -24.10 29.57
C GLN A 114 -10.11 -25.27 28.90
N LYS A 115 -11.05 -25.87 29.64
CA LYS A 115 -12.00 -26.83 29.09
C LYS A 115 -12.83 -26.13 28.01
N ARG A 116 -12.57 -26.46 26.75
CA ARG A 116 -13.38 -26.00 25.62
C ARG A 116 -14.75 -26.63 25.73
N ALA A 117 -15.78 -25.95 25.23
CA ALA A 117 -17.06 -26.59 25.00
C ALA A 117 -16.83 -27.79 24.08
N ASP A 118 -17.40 -28.94 24.44
CA ASP A 118 -17.25 -30.14 23.64
C ASP A 118 -17.86 -29.89 22.26
N ASP A 119 -17.09 -30.17 21.21
CA ASP A 119 -17.56 -30.09 19.84
C ASP A 119 -18.46 -31.30 19.56
N LEU A 120 -19.73 -31.18 19.96
CA LEU A 120 -20.73 -32.24 19.84
C LEU A 120 -20.97 -32.67 18.39
N VAL A 121 -20.65 -31.80 17.44
CA VAL A 121 -20.88 -32.00 16.00
C VAL A 121 -19.60 -32.28 15.22
N LYS A 122 -18.44 -32.30 15.89
CA LYS A 122 -17.11 -32.57 15.31
C LYS A 122 -16.83 -31.73 14.07
N ARG A 123 -17.23 -30.46 14.07
CA ARG A 123 -17.19 -29.53 12.93
C ARG A 123 -17.95 -29.98 11.68
N ASN A 124 -18.88 -30.92 11.80
CA ASN A 124 -19.83 -31.22 10.75
C ASN A 124 -21.06 -30.32 10.89
N PHE A 125 -21.17 -29.33 10.00
CA PHE A 125 -22.30 -28.40 9.98
C PHE A 125 -23.40 -28.78 8.98
N ASN A 126 -23.29 -29.97 8.39
CA ASN A 126 -24.31 -30.49 7.49
C ASN A 126 -25.43 -31.21 8.26
N ALA A 127 -26.69 -30.98 7.89
CA ALA A 127 -27.86 -31.60 8.48
C ALA A 127 -28.81 -32.11 7.40
N ASP A 128 -29.36 -33.30 7.58
CA ASP A 128 -30.25 -33.94 6.60
C ASP A 128 -31.68 -33.36 6.66
N HIS A 129 -32.09 -32.84 7.83
CA HIS A 129 -33.41 -32.24 8.06
C HIS A 129 -33.36 -30.95 8.91
N PRO A 130 -34.35 -30.04 8.76
CA PRO A 130 -34.50 -28.88 9.63
C PRO A 130 -34.60 -29.26 11.12
N ASN A 131 -34.17 -28.36 12.02
CA ASN A 131 -34.15 -28.54 13.49
C ASN A 131 -33.22 -29.63 14.04
N GLN A 132 -32.39 -30.28 13.21
CA GLN A 132 -31.38 -31.23 13.70
C GLN A 132 -30.08 -30.58 14.19
N LEU A 133 -29.75 -29.40 13.66
CA LEU A 133 -28.55 -28.65 14.01
C LEU A 133 -28.90 -27.17 14.15
N TRP A 134 -28.42 -26.54 15.22
CA TRP A 134 -28.62 -25.12 15.51
C TRP A 134 -27.24 -24.47 15.62
N VAL A 135 -26.96 -23.48 14.77
CA VAL A 135 -25.66 -22.77 14.71
C VAL A 135 -25.92 -21.27 14.87
N GLY A 136 -25.04 -20.57 15.59
CA GLY A 136 -25.03 -19.11 15.72
C GLY A 136 -23.65 -18.55 15.37
N ASP A 137 -23.62 -17.31 14.85
CA ASP A 137 -22.41 -16.52 14.52
C ASP A 137 -22.15 -15.45 15.60
#